data_AF-A0A356GG10-F1
#
_entry.id   AF-A0A356GG10-F1
#
_cell.length_a   1.000
_cell.length_b   1.000
_cell.length_c   1.000
_cell.angle_alpha   90.00
_cell.angle_beta   90.00
_cell.angle_gamma   90.00
#
_symmetry.space_group_name_H-M   'P 1'
#
loop_
_entity.id
_entity.type
_entity.pdbx_description
1 polymer ?
#
loop_
_entity_poly.entity_id
_entity_poly.type
_entity_poly.pdbx_seq_one_letter_code
_entity_poly.pdbx_strand_id
1 'polypeptide(L)'
;MKKIISLCLIIGALCASAAVLSSCGKEQVPGTVSTTTSASTSSTTETTETTESTTNTLPITMTFENTDIVDSLEYKFYARLLKDENGSITGVAVQEWKNAEATLDIPAEYVYSGKKYPVTMVGFYATLVKNDASGVKEVIIPSSARIVSQKVFTNFPNLEKVTIAEGLETIEAHAFWKCSKLSDITLPSTLKSIGAYSFANCSSLVSITIPAGVTEIEPCAFSGCTGLKSVTIPAAFKDQVDSIFKNCGDITFNFS
;
A
#
# COMPACT_ATOMS: atom_id res chain seq x y z
N MET A 1 24.42 -1.27 29.04
CA MET A 1 25.07 -1.99 27.91
C MET A 1 23.97 -2.48 26.99
N LYS A 2 23.70 -1.71 25.93
CA LYS A 2 22.62 -1.97 24.96
C LYS A 2 23.05 -3.09 24.01
N LYS A 3 22.25 -4.16 23.90
CA LYS A 3 22.25 -5.05 22.74
C LYS A 3 21.16 -4.54 21.81
N ILE A 4 21.56 -3.87 20.74
CA ILE A 4 20.68 -3.51 19.62
C ILE A 4 20.77 -4.66 18.63
N ILE A 5 19.66 -5.38 18.47
CA ILE A 5 19.45 -6.33 17.39
C ILE A 5 19.22 -5.48 16.15
N SER A 6 20.22 -5.48 15.26
CA SER A 6 20.15 -4.91 13.91
C SER A 6 19.19 -5.76 13.09
N LEU A 7 18.14 -5.14 12.55
CA LEU A 7 17.34 -5.70 11.47
C LEU A 7 17.08 -4.61 10.43
N CYS A 8 18.15 -4.22 9.73
CA CYS A 8 18.05 -3.60 8.42
C CYS A 8 18.05 -4.73 7.37
N LEU A 9 16.88 -5.01 6.79
CA LEU A 9 16.75 -5.59 5.45
C LEU A 9 16.26 -4.42 4.57
N ILE A 10 17.21 -3.61 4.13
CA ILE A 10 17.69 -3.57 2.74
C ILE A 10 16.56 -3.16 1.79
N ILE A 11 16.49 -1.84 1.62
CA ILE A 11 15.89 -1.14 0.49
C ILE A 11 16.58 -1.62 -0.79
N GLY A 12 15.77 -1.94 -1.80
CA GLY A 12 16.24 -2.34 -3.11
C GLY A 12 17.02 -1.23 -3.80
N ALA A 13 18.18 -1.60 -4.35
CA ALA A 13 18.53 -1.44 -5.75
C ALA A 13 20.05 -1.53 -5.90
N LEU A 14 20.56 -2.61 -6.51
CA LEU A 14 21.79 -2.52 -7.28
C LEU A 14 21.78 -3.52 -8.44
N CYS A 15 22.02 -2.96 -9.62
CA CYS A 15 22.45 -3.55 -10.89
C CYS A 15 21.38 -4.17 -11.81
N ALA A 16 21.10 -3.42 -12.87
CA ALA A 16 20.51 -3.91 -14.11
C ALA A 16 21.42 -4.95 -14.77
N SER A 17 20.92 -6.17 -14.96
CA SER A 17 20.99 -6.95 -16.20
C SER A 17 20.39 -8.34 -15.97
N ALA A 18 19.64 -8.81 -16.96
CA ALA A 18 19.08 -10.16 -17.11
C ALA A 18 17.91 -10.57 -16.18
N ALA A 19 16.71 -10.55 -16.79
CA ALA A 19 15.55 -11.37 -16.47
C ALA A 19 15.02 -11.34 -15.03
N VAL A 20 14.09 -10.40 -14.78
CA VAL A 20 12.99 -10.66 -13.85
C VAL A 20 11.68 -10.59 -14.63
N LEU A 21 11.49 -11.53 -15.55
CA LEU A 21 10.18 -12.17 -15.72
C LEU A 21 9.89 -12.95 -14.42
N SER A 22 9.74 -12.27 -13.28
CA SER A 22 9.12 -12.91 -12.12
C SER A 22 7.65 -12.96 -12.45
N SER A 23 7.28 -14.02 -13.15
CA SER A 23 5.90 -14.37 -13.39
C SER A 23 5.15 -14.23 -12.07
N CYS A 24 4.02 -13.51 -12.07
CA CYS A 24 3.01 -13.61 -11.01
C CYS A 24 2.89 -15.10 -10.60
N GLY A 25 3.52 -15.45 -9.47
CA GLY A 25 3.62 -16.84 -9.03
C GLY A 25 2.25 -17.36 -8.63
N LYS A 26 2.09 -18.68 -8.55
CA LYS A 26 0.87 -19.27 -7.99
C LYS A 26 0.77 -18.82 -6.53
N GLU A 27 -0.20 -17.96 -6.24
CA GLU A 27 -0.43 -17.44 -4.90
C GLU A 27 -0.98 -18.58 -4.01
N GLN A 28 -0.21 -18.99 -3.00
CA GLN A 28 -0.71 -19.88 -1.95
C GLN A 28 -1.52 -19.09 -0.93
N VAL A 29 -2.72 -19.62 -0.63
CA VAL A 29 -3.63 -19.15 0.42
C VAL A 29 -2.94 -19.26 1.79
N PRO A 30 -2.79 -18.19 2.59
CA PRO A 30 -2.41 -18.32 3.99
C PRO A 30 -3.63 -18.81 4.77
N GLY A 31 -3.70 -20.10 5.06
CA GLY A 31 -4.82 -20.63 5.84
C GLY A 31 -5.00 -22.14 5.92
N THR A 32 -3.95 -22.94 6.12
CA THR A 32 -4.04 -24.22 6.84
C THR A 32 -2.70 -24.54 7.48
N VAL A 33 -2.66 -24.56 8.81
CA VAL A 33 -1.53 -25.11 9.58
C VAL A 33 -1.39 -26.58 9.19
N SER A 34 -0.25 -26.94 8.61
CA SER A 34 0.23 -28.32 8.57
C SER A 34 1.65 -28.31 9.10
N THR A 35 1.79 -28.85 10.30
CA THR A 35 3.05 -28.99 11.02
C THR A 35 3.94 -30.02 10.32
N THR A 36 5.07 -29.59 9.77
CA THR A 36 6.25 -30.45 9.64
C THR A 36 7.52 -29.65 9.81
N THR A 37 8.26 -30.06 10.84
CA THR A 37 9.58 -29.64 11.28
C THR A 37 10.66 -29.97 10.24
N SER A 38 11.57 -29.03 9.96
CA SER A 38 12.99 -29.34 9.78
C SER A 38 13.85 -28.07 9.82
N ALA A 39 14.85 -28.11 10.70
CA ALA A 39 15.91 -27.12 10.83
C ALA A 39 17.06 -27.45 9.88
N SER A 40 17.72 -26.44 9.32
CA SER A 40 19.18 -26.48 9.13
C SER A 40 19.74 -25.07 8.91
N THR A 41 20.91 -24.86 9.50
CA THR A 41 21.73 -23.66 9.59
C THR A 41 22.77 -23.64 8.48
N SER A 42 23.21 -22.45 8.03
CA SER A 42 24.64 -22.10 7.92
C SER A 42 24.84 -20.69 7.33
N SER A 43 25.87 -20.05 7.88
CA SER A 43 26.37 -18.70 7.60
C SER A 43 27.55 -18.72 6.62
N THR A 44 27.78 -17.63 5.87
CA THR A 44 29.12 -17.05 5.68
C THR A 44 29.03 -15.60 5.24
N THR A 45 29.96 -14.81 5.77
CA THR A 45 30.25 -13.39 5.54
C THR A 45 31.26 -13.19 4.41
N GLU A 46 31.15 -12.11 3.64
CA GLU A 46 32.33 -11.45 3.06
C GLU A 46 32.08 -9.96 2.79
N THR A 47 33.08 -9.15 3.13
CA THR A 47 33.16 -7.69 3.08
C THR A 47 33.78 -7.20 1.78
N THR A 48 33.40 -6.02 1.30
CA THR A 48 34.32 -4.99 0.75
C THR A 48 33.58 -3.68 0.49
N GLU A 49 34.20 -2.57 0.91
CA GLU A 49 33.80 -1.17 0.70
C GLU A 49 34.13 -0.69 -0.72
N THR A 50 33.37 0.26 -1.26
CA THR A 50 33.90 1.56 -1.75
C THR A 50 32.75 2.51 -2.13
N THR A 51 33.09 3.80 -2.04
CA THR A 51 32.27 5.02 -1.96
C THR A 51 31.79 5.59 -3.29
N GLU A 52 30.64 6.29 -3.29
CA GLU A 52 30.29 7.58 -3.97
C GLU A 52 28.74 7.68 -4.09
N SER A 53 28.02 8.54 -3.35
CA SER A 53 27.82 10.01 -3.43
C SER A 53 26.74 10.48 -4.44
N THR A 54 25.75 11.21 -3.89
CA THR A 54 24.68 12.04 -4.51
C THR A 54 23.46 11.27 -5.07
N THR A 55 22.18 11.58 -4.79
CA THR A 55 21.51 12.78 -4.28
C THR A 55 20.38 12.44 -3.28
N ASN A 56 20.60 12.89 -2.06
CA ASN A 56 19.70 13.40 -1.02
C ASN A 56 18.17 13.43 -1.28
N THR A 57 17.46 12.41 -0.81
CA THR A 57 16.27 12.55 0.06
C THR A 57 16.36 11.45 1.12
N LEU A 58 16.75 11.82 2.34
CA LEU A 58 16.81 10.88 3.46
C LEU A 58 15.43 10.24 3.65
N PRO A 59 15.32 8.89 3.72
CA PRO A 59 14.07 8.27 4.14
C PRO A 59 13.81 8.73 5.58
N ILE A 60 12.70 9.43 5.80
CA ILE A 60 12.26 9.80 7.16
C ILE A 60 12.13 8.48 7.94
N THR A 61 13.03 8.26 8.89
CA THR A 61 13.04 7.03 9.68
C THR A 61 11.94 7.18 10.74
N MET A 62 10.82 6.50 10.54
CA MET A 62 9.67 6.55 11.46
C MET A 62 9.82 5.48 12.55
N THR A 63 9.64 5.87 13.82
CA THR A 63 9.68 4.96 14.96
C THR A 63 8.30 4.81 15.61
N PHE A 64 8.01 3.60 16.10
CA PHE A 64 6.68 3.18 16.55
C PHE A 64 6.73 2.65 17.99
N GLU A 65 6.08 3.34 18.93
CA GLU A 65 5.91 2.86 20.31
C GLU A 65 4.49 2.32 20.52
N ASN A 66 4.31 1.24 21.29
CA ASN A 66 3.02 0.54 21.46
C ASN A 66 2.02 1.26 22.39
N THR A 67 2.41 2.38 22.99
CA THR A 67 1.61 3.11 23.99
C THR A 67 0.80 4.28 23.43
N ASP A 68 0.91 4.58 22.13
CA ASP A 68 0.35 5.79 21.51
C ASP A 68 -0.98 5.53 20.76
N ILE A 69 -1.83 4.64 21.30
CA ILE A 69 -3.18 4.43 20.78
C ILE A 69 -4.04 5.60 21.25
N VAL A 70 -4.46 6.44 20.30
CA VAL A 70 -5.45 7.49 20.58
C VAL A 70 -6.82 6.83 20.53
N ASP A 71 -7.22 6.20 21.64
CA ASP A 71 -8.56 5.63 21.79
C ASP A 71 -9.52 6.80 22.04
N SER A 72 -10.00 7.39 20.96
CA SER A 72 -11.06 8.39 21.03
C SER A 72 -12.38 7.66 20.86
N LEU A 73 -13.13 7.51 21.96
CA LEU A 73 -14.51 7.01 21.98
C LEU A 73 -15.46 7.72 20.99
N GLU A 74 -15.03 8.84 20.41
CA GLU A 74 -15.72 9.64 19.41
C GLU A 74 -15.44 9.24 17.94
N TYR A 75 -14.35 8.51 17.66
CA TYR A 75 -13.99 8.11 16.29
C TYR A 75 -14.05 6.59 16.12
N LYS A 76 -14.71 6.15 15.04
CA LYS A 76 -14.81 4.74 14.61
C LYS A 76 -13.46 4.09 14.25
N PHE A 77 -12.34 4.74 14.55
CA PHE A 77 -11.02 4.48 13.97
C PHE A 77 -9.93 4.43 15.04
N TYR A 78 -9.07 3.41 14.99
CA TYR A 78 -7.85 3.37 15.80
C TYR A 78 -6.71 4.03 15.06
N ALA A 79 -6.04 4.98 15.72
CA ALA A 79 -4.99 5.78 15.12
C ALA A 79 -3.69 5.73 15.94
N ARG A 80 -2.55 5.83 15.26
CA ARG A 80 -1.20 5.82 15.85
C ARG A 80 -0.44 7.07 15.47
N LEU A 81 0.28 7.63 16.44
CA LEU A 81 1.18 8.75 16.20
C LEU A 81 2.41 8.29 15.41
N LEU A 82 2.78 9.08 14.40
CA LEU A 82 4.01 8.90 13.64
C LEU A 82 5.04 9.87 14.18
N LYS A 83 6.23 9.37 14.53
CA LYS A 83 7.33 10.15 15.07
C LYS A 83 8.52 10.12 14.13
N ASP A 84 9.21 11.25 13.98
CA ASP A 84 10.51 11.30 13.31
C ASP A 84 11.64 10.67 14.16
N GLU A 85 12.86 10.68 13.63
CA GLU A 85 14.06 10.16 14.29
C GLU A 85 14.39 10.85 15.62
N ASN A 86 13.89 12.07 15.83
CA ASN A 86 14.06 12.87 17.03
C ASN A 86 12.90 12.68 18.03
N GLY A 87 11.90 11.86 17.69
CA GLY A 87 10.72 11.60 18.52
C GLY A 87 9.61 12.65 18.38
N SER A 88 9.72 13.61 17.45
CA SER A 88 8.68 14.62 17.19
C SER A 88 7.55 14.00 16.37
N ILE A 89 6.30 14.25 16.79
CA ILE A 89 5.12 13.75 16.08
C ILE A 89 4.97 14.50 14.75
N THR A 90 4.98 13.77 13.64
CA THR A 90 4.87 14.31 12.27
C THR A 90 3.50 14.08 11.64
N GLY A 91 2.71 13.16 12.19
CA GLY A 91 1.38 12.84 11.67
C GLY A 91 0.74 11.68 12.40
N VAL A 92 -0.33 11.17 11.79
CA VAL A 92 -1.14 10.07 12.30
C VAL A 92 -1.36 9.01 11.22
N ALA A 93 -1.31 7.74 11.63
CA ALA A 93 -1.71 6.60 10.83
C ALA A 93 -3.02 6.02 11.34
N VAL A 94 -4.03 5.89 10.48
CA VAL A 94 -5.30 5.22 10.82
C VAL A 94 -5.18 3.73 10.47
N GLN A 95 -5.47 2.83 11.41
CA GLN A 95 -5.11 1.41 11.32
C GLN A 95 -6.31 0.46 11.32
N GLU A 96 -7.34 0.78 12.11
CA GLU A 96 -8.49 -0.09 12.27
C GLU A 96 -9.76 0.72 12.26
N TRP A 97 -10.87 0.09 11.90
CA TRP A 97 -12.20 0.68 12.00
C TRP A 97 -13.21 -0.35 12.50
N LYS A 98 -14.13 0.11 13.34
CA LYS A 98 -15.24 -0.71 13.86
C LYS A 98 -16.56 -0.05 13.53
N ASN A 99 -17.59 -0.87 13.30
CA ASN A 99 -18.95 -0.41 12.99
C ASN A 99 -18.96 0.58 11.81
N ALA A 100 -18.10 0.35 10.82
CA ALA A 100 -18.09 1.12 9.60
C ALA A 100 -19.41 0.87 8.87
N GLU A 101 -20.14 1.97 8.60
CA GLU A 101 -21.40 1.94 7.86
C GLU A 101 -21.11 1.71 6.36
N ALA A 102 -22.06 2.03 5.50
CA ALA A 102 -21.85 2.00 4.05
C ALA A 102 -20.65 2.86 3.60
N THR A 103 -20.30 3.91 4.34
CA THR A 103 -19.17 4.79 4.01
C THR A 103 -18.16 4.83 5.16
N LEU A 104 -16.90 4.60 4.83
CA LEU A 104 -15.73 4.74 5.69
C LEU A 104 -15.03 6.06 5.35
N ASP A 105 -15.41 7.13 6.07
CA ASP A 105 -14.86 8.47 5.90
C ASP A 105 -13.68 8.70 6.86
N ILE A 106 -12.45 8.66 6.32
CA ILE A 106 -11.23 8.76 7.13
C ILE A 106 -10.91 10.25 7.35
N PRO A 107 -10.80 10.71 8.61
CA PRO A 107 -10.58 12.12 8.90
C PRO A 107 -9.21 12.58 8.42
N ALA A 108 -9.12 13.84 7.98
CA ALA A 108 -7.85 14.43 7.52
C ALA A 108 -6.89 14.81 8.67
N GLU A 109 -7.40 14.91 9.89
CA GLU A 109 -6.61 15.31 11.07
C GLU A 109 -7.12 14.65 12.34
N TYR A 110 -6.22 14.49 13.31
CA TYR A 110 -6.52 14.08 14.68
C TYR A 110 -6.01 15.10 15.67
N VAL A 111 -6.76 15.27 16.77
CA VAL A 111 -6.31 16.07 17.91
C VAL A 111 -5.68 15.16 18.96
N TYR A 112 -4.40 15.38 19.27
CA TYR A 112 -3.70 14.70 20.35
C TYR A 112 -3.04 15.74 21.26
N SER A 113 -3.33 15.65 22.57
CA SER A 113 -2.86 16.61 23.59
C SER A 113 -3.09 18.08 23.22
N GLY A 114 -4.26 18.39 22.62
CA GLY A 114 -4.64 19.75 22.23
C GLY A 114 -3.98 20.27 20.94
N LYS A 115 -3.17 19.45 20.26
CA LYS A 115 -2.55 19.79 18.97
C LYS A 115 -3.17 18.97 17.85
N LYS A 116 -3.33 19.58 16.67
CA LYS A 116 -3.81 18.93 15.46
C LYS A 116 -2.64 18.31 14.70
N TYR A 117 -2.79 17.07 14.28
CA TYR A 117 -1.84 16.33 13.47
C TYR A 117 -2.54 15.78 12.23
N PRO A 118 -1.94 15.93 11.03
CA PRO A 118 -2.52 15.41 9.81
C PRO A 118 -2.50 13.87 9.80
N VAL A 119 -3.53 13.26 9.21
CA VAL A 119 -3.50 11.84 8.85
C VAL A 119 -2.68 11.70 7.58
N THR A 120 -1.41 11.34 7.72
CA THR A 120 -0.46 11.24 6.59
C THR A 120 -0.41 9.83 6.01
N MET A 121 -0.93 8.84 6.74
CA MET A 121 -0.90 7.44 6.31
C MET A 121 -2.24 6.76 6.63
N VAL A 122 -2.75 6.01 5.66
CA VAL A 122 -3.92 5.15 5.82
C VAL A 122 -3.45 3.71 5.84
N GLY A 123 -3.41 3.12 7.02
CA GLY A 123 -2.94 1.78 7.31
C GLY A 123 -1.60 1.76 8.06
N PHE A 124 -1.37 0.69 8.82
CA PHE A 124 -0.05 0.28 9.31
C PHE A 124 -0.16 -1.20 9.73
N TYR A 125 0.60 -2.10 9.09
CA TYR A 125 0.47 -3.53 9.39
C TYR A 125 1.43 -3.97 10.48
N ALA A 126 0.99 -3.84 11.73
CA ALA A 126 1.54 -4.62 12.84
C ALA A 126 0.40 -5.07 13.79
N THR A 127 -0.23 -6.20 13.44
CA THR A 127 -1.02 -7.14 14.28
C THR A 127 -2.57 -7.22 14.17
N LEU A 128 -3.02 -8.44 13.80
CA LEU A 128 -4.08 -9.30 14.39
C LEU A 128 -5.58 -8.95 14.41
N VAL A 129 -6.05 -7.79 13.96
CA VAL A 129 -7.52 -7.53 13.92
C VAL A 129 -8.04 -7.55 12.47
N LYS A 130 -8.99 -8.45 12.19
CA LYS A 130 -9.77 -8.40 10.94
C LYS A 130 -10.79 -7.27 11.10
N ASN A 131 -10.57 -6.14 10.43
CA ASN A 131 -11.59 -5.12 10.31
C ASN A 131 -12.84 -5.75 9.67
N ASP A 132 -14.02 -5.59 10.29
CA ASP A 132 -15.27 -6.01 9.68
C ASP A 132 -15.61 -5.05 8.53
N ALA A 133 -15.25 -5.46 7.31
CA ALA A 133 -15.50 -4.73 6.09
C ALA A 133 -16.83 -5.10 5.42
N SER A 134 -17.67 -5.92 6.06
CA SER A 134 -18.89 -6.45 5.42
C SER A 134 -19.93 -5.36 5.12
N GLY A 135 -19.96 -4.27 5.89
CA GLY A 135 -20.86 -3.13 5.65
C GLY A 135 -20.34 -2.07 4.68
N VAL A 136 -19.03 -2.03 4.44
CA VAL A 136 -18.38 -0.88 3.76
C VAL A 136 -18.52 -0.98 2.25
N LYS A 137 -19.07 0.08 1.65
CA LYS A 137 -19.26 0.25 0.21
C LYS A 137 -18.44 1.39 -0.38
N GLU A 138 -18.14 2.41 0.41
CA GLU A 138 -17.33 3.54 -0.01
C GLU A 138 -16.21 3.79 1.01
N VAL A 139 -15.01 4.09 0.50
CA VAL A 139 -13.89 4.58 1.31
C VAL A 139 -13.51 5.97 0.81
N ILE A 140 -13.31 6.91 1.74
CA ILE A 140 -12.84 8.26 1.43
C ILE A 140 -11.45 8.44 2.05
N ILE A 141 -10.44 8.65 1.19
CA ILE A 141 -9.05 8.92 1.56
C ILE A 141 -8.84 10.44 1.58
N PRO A 142 -8.45 11.04 2.72
CA PRO A 142 -8.36 12.49 2.88
C PRO A 142 -7.14 13.08 2.16
N SER A 143 -7.17 14.39 1.87
CA SER A 143 -6.07 15.12 1.18
C SER A 143 -4.78 15.22 1.99
N SER A 144 -4.85 14.97 3.30
CA SER A 144 -3.68 14.88 4.17
C SER A 144 -2.90 13.59 3.97
N ALA A 145 -3.54 12.53 3.47
CA ALA A 145 -2.91 11.24 3.28
C ALA A 145 -1.87 11.32 2.16
N ARG A 146 -0.70 10.76 2.40
CA ARG A 146 0.38 10.59 1.42
C ARG A 146 0.50 9.15 0.98
N ILE A 147 0.17 8.21 1.87
CA ILE A 147 0.37 6.77 1.66
C ILE A 147 -0.92 6.02 2.00
N VAL A 148 -1.35 5.14 1.09
CA VAL A 148 -2.25 4.03 1.39
C VAL A 148 -1.40 2.79 1.56
N SER A 149 -1.32 2.28 2.78
CA SER A 149 -0.36 1.24 3.16
C SER A 149 -0.78 -0.16 2.73
N GLN A 150 0.20 -1.06 2.76
CA GLN A 150 0.05 -2.44 2.35
C GLN A 150 -1.13 -3.13 3.07
N LYS A 151 -1.94 -3.85 2.28
CA LYS A 151 -3.07 -4.69 2.71
C LYS A 151 -4.21 -4.00 3.47
N VAL A 152 -4.21 -2.66 3.61
CA VAL A 152 -5.17 -1.96 4.46
C VAL A 152 -6.63 -2.21 4.08
N PHE A 153 -6.96 -2.27 2.78
CA PHE A 153 -8.31 -2.56 2.27
C PHE A 153 -8.41 -3.94 1.60
N THR A 154 -7.54 -4.89 1.93
CA THR A 154 -7.59 -6.23 1.33
C THR A 154 -8.95 -6.90 1.60
N ASN A 155 -9.54 -7.46 0.54
CA ASN A 155 -10.72 -8.32 0.56
C ASN A 155 -11.94 -7.64 1.21
N PHE A 156 -12.19 -6.37 0.87
CA PHE A 156 -13.46 -5.72 1.17
C PHE A 156 -14.55 -6.25 0.24
N PRO A 157 -15.51 -7.06 0.72
CA PRO A 157 -16.42 -7.81 -0.15
C PRO A 157 -17.49 -6.93 -0.80
N ASN A 158 -17.74 -5.74 -0.25
CA ASN A 158 -18.79 -4.83 -0.67
C ASN A 158 -18.28 -3.45 -1.12
N LEU A 159 -16.96 -3.23 -1.14
CA LEU A 159 -16.38 -1.95 -1.55
C LEU A 159 -16.65 -1.73 -3.05
N GLU A 160 -17.46 -0.73 -3.35
CA GLU A 160 -17.88 -0.33 -4.69
C GLU A 160 -17.11 0.91 -5.17
N LYS A 161 -16.77 1.81 -4.23
CA LYS A 161 -16.18 3.13 -4.52
C LYS A 161 -15.02 3.50 -3.60
N VAL A 162 -13.98 4.10 -4.16
CA VAL A 162 -12.88 4.73 -3.42
C VAL A 162 -12.68 6.16 -3.93
N THR A 163 -12.90 7.14 -3.05
CA THR A 163 -12.61 8.54 -3.33
C THR A 163 -11.23 8.88 -2.78
N ILE A 164 -10.31 9.29 -3.64
CA ILE A 164 -8.94 9.69 -3.26
C ILE A 164 -8.76 11.18 -3.55
N ALA A 165 -8.51 11.96 -2.50
CA ALA A 165 -8.19 13.37 -2.67
C ALA A 165 -6.77 13.60 -3.22
N GLU A 166 -6.55 14.76 -3.85
CA GLU A 166 -5.21 15.20 -4.25
C GLU A 166 -4.29 15.29 -3.04
N GLY A 167 -3.03 14.93 -3.25
CA GLY A 167 -2.01 14.83 -2.20
C GLY A 167 -1.54 13.41 -1.94
N LEU A 168 -2.28 12.37 -2.36
CA LEU A 168 -1.79 10.99 -2.26
C LEU A 168 -0.62 10.76 -3.22
N GLU A 169 0.46 10.16 -2.73
CA GLU A 169 1.71 9.92 -3.48
C GLU A 169 1.93 8.42 -3.73
N THR A 170 1.55 7.55 -2.79
CA THR A 170 1.86 6.12 -2.84
C THR A 170 0.65 5.25 -2.51
N ILE A 171 0.42 4.23 -3.34
CA ILE A 171 -0.44 3.09 -3.02
C ILE A 171 0.44 1.85 -2.92
N GLU A 172 0.58 1.30 -1.73
CA GLU A 172 1.47 0.17 -1.49
C GLU A 172 0.87 -1.18 -1.94
N ALA A 173 1.71 -2.20 -1.95
CA ALA A 173 1.36 -3.53 -2.41
C ALA A 173 0.10 -4.09 -1.71
N HIS A 174 -0.77 -4.73 -2.47
CA HIS A 174 -2.03 -5.35 -1.99
C HIS A 174 -3.05 -4.40 -1.31
N ALA A 175 -2.88 -3.08 -1.38
CA ALA A 175 -3.76 -2.11 -0.71
C ALA A 175 -5.27 -2.40 -0.90
N PHE A 176 -5.72 -2.68 -2.12
CA PHE A 176 -7.10 -3.01 -2.51
C PHE A 176 -7.23 -4.42 -3.10
N TRP A 177 -6.33 -5.34 -2.74
CA TRP A 177 -6.34 -6.70 -3.28
C TRP A 177 -7.67 -7.40 -2.98
N LYS A 178 -8.29 -8.03 -3.98
CA LYS A 178 -9.58 -8.75 -3.90
C LYS A 178 -10.79 -7.89 -3.50
N CYS A 179 -10.75 -6.57 -3.75
CA CYS A 179 -11.95 -5.73 -3.71
C CYS A 179 -12.79 -5.96 -4.97
N SER A 180 -13.42 -7.13 -5.10
CA SER A 180 -14.03 -7.61 -6.35
C SER A 180 -15.19 -6.76 -6.88
N LYS A 181 -15.83 -5.96 -6.00
CA LYS A 181 -16.90 -5.02 -6.35
C LYS A 181 -16.42 -3.59 -6.66
N LEU A 182 -15.14 -3.30 -6.47
CA LEU A 182 -14.61 -1.96 -6.70
C LEU A 182 -14.73 -1.63 -8.18
N SER A 183 -15.51 -0.60 -8.48
CA SER A 183 -15.82 -0.17 -9.85
C SER A 183 -15.61 1.32 -10.07
N ASP A 184 -15.67 2.12 -9.01
CA ASP A 184 -15.47 3.56 -9.05
C ASP A 184 -14.23 3.97 -8.24
N ILE A 185 -13.17 4.35 -8.95
CA ILE A 185 -11.95 4.91 -8.37
C ILE A 185 -11.30 5.86 -9.37
N THR A 186 -10.93 7.06 -8.89
CA THR A 186 -10.11 8.01 -9.64
C THR A 186 -8.78 8.18 -8.92
N LEU A 187 -7.67 7.94 -9.61
CA LEU A 187 -6.33 8.13 -9.07
C LEU A 187 -5.94 9.62 -9.17
N PRO A 188 -5.41 10.23 -8.09
CA PRO A 188 -5.11 11.65 -8.07
C PRO A 188 -3.86 11.98 -8.89
N SER A 189 -3.79 13.21 -9.40
CA SER A 189 -2.67 13.67 -10.24
C SER A 189 -1.31 13.66 -9.52
N THR A 190 -1.33 13.72 -8.19
CA THR A 190 -0.14 13.66 -7.32
C THR A 190 0.48 12.28 -7.19
N LEU A 191 -0.23 11.20 -7.59
CA LEU A 191 0.23 9.82 -7.39
C LEU A 191 1.55 9.56 -8.13
N LYS A 192 2.49 8.91 -7.44
CA LYS A 192 3.84 8.60 -7.92
C LYS A 192 4.08 7.12 -8.11
N SER A 193 3.58 6.27 -7.22
CA SER A 193 3.84 4.83 -7.26
C SER A 193 2.60 3.98 -6.94
N ILE A 194 2.53 2.84 -7.63
CA ILE A 194 1.51 1.81 -7.46
C ILE A 194 2.19 0.46 -7.22
N GLY A 195 2.01 -0.11 -6.03
CA GLY A 195 2.65 -1.34 -5.60
C GLY A 195 2.03 -2.62 -6.17
N ALA A 196 2.75 -3.74 -6.01
CA ALA A 196 2.40 -5.03 -6.59
C ALA A 196 1.07 -5.53 -6.03
N TYR A 197 0.24 -6.09 -6.90
CA TYR A 197 -1.09 -6.60 -6.55
C TYR A 197 -2.03 -5.59 -5.87
N SER A 198 -1.71 -4.29 -5.89
CA SER A 198 -2.49 -3.24 -5.21
C SER A 198 -3.97 -3.26 -5.59
N PHE A 199 -4.31 -3.52 -6.85
CA PHE A 199 -5.66 -3.64 -7.38
C PHE A 199 -5.98 -5.04 -7.90
N ALA A 200 -5.15 -6.04 -7.61
CA ALA A 200 -5.35 -7.37 -8.17
C ALA A 200 -6.70 -7.99 -7.76
N ASN A 201 -7.39 -8.61 -8.71
CA ASN A 201 -8.73 -9.17 -8.60
C ASN A 201 -9.85 -8.15 -8.27
N CYS A 202 -9.69 -6.86 -8.62
CA CYS A 202 -10.79 -5.90 -8.65
C CYS A 202 -11.66 -6.12 -9.91
N SER A 203 -12.37 -7.24 -9.96
CA SER A 203 -13.06 -7.73 -11.15
C SER A 203 -14.18 -6.82 -11.70
N SER A 204 -14.70 -5.89 -10.90
CA SER A 204 -15.73 -4.94 -11.33
C SER A 204 -15.17 -3.64 -11.91
N LEU A 205 -13.85 -3.44 -11.88
CA LEU A 205 -13.21 -2.24 -12.42
C LEU A 205 -13.23 -2.30 -13.95
N VAL A 206 -13.97 -1.38 -14.59
CA VAL A 206 -14.18 -1.38 -16.05
C VAL A 206 -13.15 -0.56 -16.80
N SER A 207 -12.70 0.54 -16.20
CA SER A 207 -11.68 1.41 -16.76
C SER A 207 -10.85 2.05 -15.68
N ILE A 208 -9.60 2.36 -15.99
CA ILE A 208 -8.72 3.11 -15.09
C ILE A 208 -7.85 4.08 -15.90
N THR A 209 -7.64 5.28 -15.35
CA THR A 209 -6.65 6.24 -15.86
C THR A 209 -5.52 6.33 -14.87
N ILE A 210 -4.32 5.91 -15.29
CA ILE A 210 -3.09 6.08 -14.54
C ILE A 210 -2.55 7.49 -14.82
N PRO A 211 -2.37 8.34 -13.79
CA PRO A 211 -1.89 9.71 -13.99
C PRO A 211 -0.51 9.78 -14.63
N ALA A 212 -0.26 10.82 -15.44
CA ALA A 212 1.03 11.07 -16.10
C ALA A 212 2.22 11.22 -15.13
N GLY A 213 1.94 11.61 -13.88
CA GLY A 213 2.94 11.76 -12.82
C GLY A 213 3.42 10.47 -12.17
N VAL A 214 2.81 9.32 -12.48
CA VAL A 214 3.21 8.01 -11.96
C VAL A 214 4.51 7.58 -12.62
N THR A 215 5.53 7.36 -11.79
CA THR A 215 6.88 6.95 -12.24
C THR A 215 7.15 5.48 -11.98
N GLU A 216 6.34 4.82 -11.16
CA GLU A 216 6.51 3.41 -10.82
C GLU A 216 5.17 2.66 -10.74
N ILE A 217 5.10 1.51 -11.42
CA ILE A 217 4.00 0.55 -11.31
C ILE A 217 4.63 -0.82 -11.20
N GLU A 218 4.46 -1.45 -10.05
CA GLU A 218 5.04 -2.77 -9.80
C GLU A 218 4.28 -3.88 -10.56
N PRO A 219 4.95 -5.02 -10.84
CA PRO A 219 4.32 -6.16 -11.49
C PRO A 219 3.00 -6.59 -10.85
N CYS A 220 2.06 -7.00 -11.69
CA CYS A 220 0.75 -7.51 -11.28
C CYS A 220 -0.14 -6.53 -10.49
N ALA A 221 0.16 -5.21 -10.49
CA ALA A 221 -0.65 -4.20 -9.81
C ALA A 221 -2.16 -4.35 -10.09
N PHE A 222 -2.55 -4.67 -11.32
CA PHE A 222 -3.94 -4.86 -11.74
C PHE A 222 -4.26 -6.31 -12.11
N SER A 223 -3.45 -7.30 -11.72
CA SER A 223 -3.60 -8.69 -12.15
C SER A 223 -5.00 -9.25 -11.86
N GLY A 224 -5.64 -9.88 -12.84
CA GLY A 224 -6.95 -10.50 -12.67
C GLY A 224 -8.13 -9.52 -12.59
N CYS A 225 -7.96 -8.25 -12.98
CA CYS A 225 -9.08 -7.32 -13.18
C CYS A 225 -9.84 -7.68 -14.46
N THR A 226 -10.61 -8.77 -14.43
CA THR A 226 -11.28 -9.34 -15.62
C THR A 226 -12.40 -8.47 -16.22
N GLY A 227 -12.86 -7.45 -15.49
CA GLY A 227 -13.81 -6.46 -15.99
C GLY A 227 -13.17 -5.31 -16.77
N LEU A 228 -11.85 -5.19 -16.72
CA LEU A 228 -11.13 -4.04 -17.26
C LEU A 228 -11.12 -4.09 -18.79
N LYS A 229 -11.67 -3.06 -19.43
CA LYS A 229 -11.81 -2.94 -20.90
C LYS A 229 -10.99 -1.80 -21.49
N SER A 230 -10.78 -0.74 -20.72
CA SER A 230 -10.09 0.47 -21.19
C SER A 230 -9.11 0.97 -20.14
N VAL A 231 -7.87 1.17 -20.53
CA VAL A 231 -6.82 1.71 -19.66
C VAL A 231 -6.18 2.91 -20.34
N THR A 232 -6.12 4.03 -19.65
CA THR A 232 -5.21 5.13 -20.01
C THR A 232 -3.98 5.02 -19.13
N ILE A 233 -2.79 4.97 -19.73
CA ILE A 233 -1.53 4.73 -19.00
C ILE A 233 -0.38 5.53 -19.64
N PRO A 234 0.60 6.05 -18.87
CA PRO A 234 1.74 6.74 -19.45
C PRO A 234 2.51 5.87 -20.44
N ALA A 235 2.94 6.46 -21.57
CA ALA A 235 3.68 5.75 -22.61
C ALA A 235 4.96 5.05 -22.10
N ALA A 236 5.52 5.52 -20.97
CA ALA A 236 6.67 4.92 -20.30
C ALA A 236 6.45 3.45 -19.89
N PHE A 237 5.21 3.02 -19.65
CA PHE A 237 4.87 1.65 -19.23
C PHE A 237 4.42 0.75 -20.37
N LYS A 238 4.54 1.19 -21.63
CA LYS A 238 4.04 0.45 -22.80
C LYS A 238 4.57 -0.98 -22.89
N ASP A 239 5.84 -1.19 -22.56
CA ASP A 239 6.48 -2.52 -22.62
C ASP A 239 6.24 -3.36 -21.34
N GLN A 240 5.52 -2.81 -20.35
CA GLN A 240 5.24 -3.45 -19.07
C GLN A 240 3.77 -3.84 -18.91
N VAL A 241 2.90 -3.53 -19.89
CA VAL A 241 1.45 -3.74 -19.80
C VAL A 241 1.07 -5.19 -19.50
N ASP A 242 1.77 -6.17 -20.08
CA ASP A 242 1.50 -7.59 -19.83
C ASP A 242 1.81 -8.01 -18.39
N SER A 243 2.83 -7.38 -17.79
CA SER A 243 3.22 -7.62 -16.40
C SER A 243 2.25 -6.95 -15.42
N ILE A 244 1.85 -5.72 -15.71
CA ILE A 244 0.98 -4.90 -14.87
C ILE A 244 -0.46 -5.44 -14.89
N PHE A 245 -0.97 -5.82 -16.07
CA PHE A 245 -2.36 -6.21 -16.33
C PHE A 245 -2.53 -7.71 -16.63
N LYS A 246 -1.67 -8.56 -16.05
CA LYS A 246 -1.75 -10.02 -16.23
C LYS A 246 -3.17 -10.54 -15.96
N ASN A 247 -3.67 -11.44 -16.81
CA ASN A 247 -4.99 -12.09 -16.65
C ASN A 247 -6.20 -11.13 -16.60
N CYS A 248 -6.11 -9.93 -17.19
CA CYS A 248 -7.24 -8.99 -17.23
C CYS A 248 -8.19 -9.21 -18.42
N GLY A 249 -7.82 -10.04 -19.39
CA GLY A 249 -8.57 -10.21 -20.64
C GLY A 249 -8.17 -9.16 -21.69
N ASP A 250 -9.07 -8.89 -22.63
CA ASP A 250 -8.82 -7.96 -23.73
C ASP A 250 -8.98 -6.51 -23.28
N ILE A 251 -7.87 -5.78 -23.21
CA ILE A 251 -7.82 -4.36 -22.82
C ILE A 251 -7.50 -3.49 -24.05
N THR A 252 -8.24 -2.39 -24.20
CA THR A 252 -7.84 -1.27 -25.06
C THR A 252 -6.94 -0.32 -24.27
N PHE A 253 -5.68 -0.18 -24.69
CA PHE A 253 -4.72 0.74 -24.09
C PHE A 253 -4.67 2.08 -24.84
N ASN A 254 -4.83 3.18 -24.10
CA ASN A 254 -4.58 4.54 -24.56
C ASN A 254 -3.33 5.05 -23.86
N PHE A 255 -2.28 5.37 -24.64
CA PHE A 255 -1.03 5.86 -24.08
C PHE A 255 -1.03 7.39 -24.04
N SER A 256 -0.81 7.96 -22.86
CA SER A 256 -0.66 9.41 -22.64
C SER A 256 0.80 9.84 -22.67
#